data_AF-E4MFD1-F1
#
_entry.id   AF-E4MFD1-F1
#
_cell.length_a   1.000
_cell.length_b   1.000
_cell.length_c   1.000
_cell.angle_alpha   90.00
_cell.angle_beta   90.00
_cell.angle_gamma   90.00
#
_symmetry.space_group_name_H-M   'P 1'
#
loop_
_entity.id
_entity.type
_entity.pdbx_description
1 polymer ?
#
loop_
_entity_poly.entity_id
_entity_poly.type
_entity_poly.pdbx_seq_one_letter_code
_entity_poly.pdbx_strand_id
1 'polypeptide(L)'
;MILWAIACGPLAACSDGGTEAPGPENGTQTIVWTPAIPVRDAAVVFSLEGSPDNVRSVLWMFGDGATATSGAGESAEHTYRTAGTYTVRATVTRLHGPMTELSATVAVADTEAAIVVSNDHPARMEQVAFALSRIPGVSGVVWNFGDGSAAQRVTDPTQRVEHRYEADGQYRAGAAISYTDGTTQTLTQTVTVEGASLSRSCLNFDTGKMWIMAHRGNFNNGYDLAPNSMAAFRKCVELGCVDFIETDVQITKDGQVICLHDNYLKRFTDYSSYAGDEGYVINFTREELRKFRLKTTDGKVTGEQIPTLEEVLTELRGKVWFNLDKCGSDDVDIAKVYEVVKRCGCLARVQFYVGTNSDRAAWLARQEQPGIIAPHANNASALAAMSAFAPVYMIQTSTGYVNSAWISSLNAKGLSVSNLLDDEGAAFRNGNTVTMDGFVAAGLRMIQCDYPALMDEYLRDKGKR
;
A
#
# COMPACT_ATOMS: atom_id res chain seq x y z
N MET A 1 -24.77 -44.10 61.67
CA MET A 1 -23.85 -43.70 62.75
C MET A 1 -23.01 -42.55 62.23
N ILE A 2 -23.07 -41.38 62.90
CA ILE A 2 -22.07 -40.28 63.01
C ILE A 2 -21.45 -39.75 61.70
N LEU A 3 -21.44 -38.46 61.32
CA LEU A 3 -20.84 -37.30 62.00
C LEU A 3 -21.17 -36.01 61.20
N TRP A 4 -21.50 -34.95 61.94
CA TRP A 4 -21.11 -33.53 61.80
C TRP A 4 -21.87 -32.54 60.88
N ALA A 5 -22.44 -31.56 61.60
CA ALA A 5 -23.00 -30.28 61.20
C ALA A 5 -21.89 -29.18 61.31
N ILE A 6 -22.06 -27.93 60.87
CA ILE A 6 -22.98 -26.89 61.40
C ILE A 6 -22.99 -25.70 60.42
N ALA A 7 -24.13 -25.03 60.30
CA ALA A 7 -24.28 -23.74 59.64
C ALA A 7 -25.07 -22.73 60.51
N CYS A 8 -24.73 -21.44 60.29
CA CYS A 8 -25.50 -20.18 60.43
C CYS A 8 -25.72 -19.46 61.79
N GLY A 9 -24.99 -18.32 61.94
CA GLY A 9 -25.40 -16.93 62.35
C GLY A 9 -26.06 -16.65 63.72
N PRO A 10 -26.27 -15.38 64.18
CA PRO A 10 -26.05 -14.06 63.52
C PRO A 10 -25.56 -12.85 64.41
N LEU A 11 -25.31 -11.69 63.75
CA LEU A 11 -25.47 -10.25 64.13
C LEU A 11 -24.72 -9.53 65.31
N ALA A 12 -23.97 -8.48 64.92
CA ALA A 12 -23.91 -7.06 65.37
C ALA A 12 -23.11 -6.50 66.61
N ALA A 13 -22.28 -5.49 66.28
CA ALA A 13 -22.00 -4.17 66.92
C ALA A 13 -20.77 -3.90 67.83
N CYS A 14 -19.98 -2.87 67.40
CA CYS A 14 -19.03 -1.94 68.08
C CYS A 14 -17.76 -2.54 68.77
N SER A 15 -16.55 -1.96 68.77
CA SER A 15 -16.04 -0.58 68.61
C SER A 15 -14.51 -0.56 68.32
N ASP A 16 -14.07 0.51 67.66
CA ASP A 16 -12.79 1.25 67.76
C ASP A 16 -11.41 0.62 67.51
N GLY A 17 -10.68 1.26 66.58
CA GLY A 17 -9.26 1.59 66.79
C GLY A 17 -8.28 1.16 65.70
N GLY A 18 -8.17 1.93 64.62
CA GLY A 18 -7.04 1.81 63.69
C GLY A 18 -7.21 2.71 62.48
N THR A 19 -6.33 3.69 62.33
CA THR A 19 -6.21 4.51 61.12
C THR A 19 -5.91 3.59 59.93
N GLU A 20 -6.91 3.34 59.07
CA GLU A 20 -6.66 2.81 57.73
C GLU A 20 -5.79 3.82 56.98
N ALA A 21 -4.60 3.37 56.59
CA ALA A 21 -3.75 4.09 55.67
C ALA A 21 -4.55 4.44 54.39
N PRO A 22 -4.37 5.62 53.79
CA PRO A 22 -5.01 5.92 52.52
C PRO A 22 -4.64 4.82 51.52
N GLY A 23 -5.65 4.18 50.93
CA GLY A 23 -5.45 3.19 49.88
C GLY A 23 -4.65 3.79 48.73
N PRO A 24 -3.94 2.98 47.92
CA PRO A 24 -3.15 3.50 46.82
C PRO A 24 -4.08 4.21 45.84
N GLU A 25 -3.95 5.54 45.75
CA GLU A 25 -4.53 6.29 44.65
C GLU A 25 -3.93 5.73 43.35
N ASN A 26 -4.71 4.94 42.61
CA ASN A 26 -4.41 4.62 41.22
C ASN A 26 -4.70 5.87 40.38
N GLY A 27 -3.84 6.89 40.53
CA GLY A 27 -3.75 7.96 39.54
C GLY A 27 -3.33 7.33 38.20
N THR A 28 -4.13 7.52 37.17
CA THR A 28 -3.78 7.10 35.80
C THR A 28 -2.56 7.90 35.35
N GLN A 29 -1.43 7.23 35.16
CA GLN A 29 -0.21 7.86 34.63
C GLN A 29 -0.28 7.97 33.11
N THR A 30 0.23 9.06 32.56
CA THR A 30 0.30 9.33 31.12
C THR A 30 1.69 9.79 30.71
N ILE A 31 2.08 9.52 29.45
CA ILE A 31 3.32 10.04 28.87
C ILE A 31 3.06 11.47 28.39
N VAL A 32 3.92 12.41 28.78
CA VAL A 32 3.91 13.80 28.30
C VAL A 32 5.31 14.18 27.80
N TRP A 33 5.40 15.25 27.00
CA TRP A 33 6.68 15.74 26.48
C TRP A 33 6.72 17.26 26.28
N THR A 34 7.93 17.80 26.20
CA THR A 34 8.21 19.21 25.87
C THR A 34 9.37 19.29 24.88
N PRO A 35 9.30 20.15 23.83
CA PRO A 35 8.21 21.07 23.49
C PRO A 35 6.95 20.36 22.97
N ALA A 36 5.79 21.02 23.04
CA ALA A 36 4.52 20.45 22.58
C ALA A 36 4.53 20.07 21.09
N ILE A 37 5.33 20.76 20.28
CA ILE A 37 5.60 20.45 18.87
C ILE A 37 7.10 20.17 18.73
N PRO A 38 7.53 18.91 18.91
CA PRO A 38 8.90 18.50 18.65
C PRO A 38 9.33 18.72 17.20
N VAL A 39 10.60 19.04 17.01
CA VAL A 39 11.25 19.09 15.69
C VAL A 39 12.47 18.17 15.69
N ARG A 40 12.82 17.63 14.52
CA ARG A 40 14.02 16.81 14.36
C ARG A 40 15.26 17.58 14.81
N ASP A 41 16.26 16.84 15.25
CA ASP A 41 17.57 17.35 15.69
C ASP A 41 17.50 18.33 16.89
N ALA A 42 16.32 18.49 17.52
CA ALA A 42 16.14 19.16 18.80
C ALA A 42 15.78 18.17 19.91
N ALA A 43 16.17 18.50 21.14
CA ALA A 43 15.86 17.68 22.31
C ALA A 43 14.36 17.71 22.63
N VAL A 44 13.81 16.53 22.91
CA VAL A 44 12.46 16.31 23.41
C VAL A 44 12.59 15.71 24.80
N VAL A 45 12.02 16.39 25.79
CA VAL A 45 12.00 15.95 27.18
C VAL A 45 10.71 15.18 27.42
N PHE A 46 10.81 13.88 27.72
CA PHE A 46 9.70 13.00 28.05
C PHE A 46 9.59 12.83 29.57
N SER A 47 8.36 12.83 30.10
CA SER A 47 8.10 12.55 31.51
C SER A 47 6.74 11.86 31.69
N LEU A 48 6.49 11.38 32.91
CA LEU A 48 5.18 10.88 33.32
C LEU A 48 4.40 11.99 34.04
N GLU A 49 3.15 12.18 33.65
CA GLU A 49 2.19 12.97 34.41
C GLU A 49 1.36 12.03 35.31
N GLY A 50 1.10 12.44 36.56
CA GLY A 50 0.48 11.64 37.61
C GLY A 50 1.36 11.52 38.87
N SER A 51 0.87 10.87 39.94
CA SER A 51 1.63 10.73 41.19
C SER A 51 2.88 9.84 40.99
N PRO A 52 4.07 10.28 41.41
CA PRO A 52 5.31 9.49 41.34
C PRO A 52 5.48 8.51 42.51
N ASP A 53 4.60 8.53 43.52
CA ASP A 53 4.82 7.89 44.82
C ASP A 53 4.93 6.35 44.77
N ASN A 54 4.45 5.73 43.69
CA ASN A 54 4.59 4.28 43.46
C ASN A 54 5.45 3.94 42.24
N VAL A 55 6.31 4.85 41.78
CA VAL A 55 7.27 4.61 40.68
C VAL A 55 8.64 4.33 41.26
N ARG A 56 9.30 3.26 40.79
CA ARG A 56 10.71 2.96 41.08
C ARG A 56 11.62 3.42 39.94
N SER A 57 11.25 3.09 38.70
CA SER A 57 12.00 3.48 37.49
C SER A 57 11.11 3.36 36.26
N VAL A 58 11.51 4.04 35.19
CA VAL A 58 10.83 4.01 33.89
C VAL A 58 11.84 3.64 32.81
N LEU A 59 11.52 2.62 32.00
CA LEU A 59 12.24 2.32 30.76
C LEU A 59 11.48 2.95 29.59
N TRP A 60 12.13 3.86 28.89
CA TRP A 60 11.63 4.56 27.72
C TRP A 60 12.08 3.85 26.44
N MET A 61 11.14 3.69 25.51
CA MET A 61 11.38 3.23 24.15
C MET A 61 10.79 4.27 23.21
N PHE A 62 11.63 4.99 22.47
CA PHE A 62 11.19 6.18 21.72
C PHE A 62 10.58 5.86 20.34
N GLY A 63 10.57 4.58 19.94
CA GLY A 63 9.95 4.15 18.68
C GLY A 63 10.85 4.28 17.44
N ASP A 64 12.09 4.78 17.59
CA ASP A 64 13.14 4.83 16.56
C ASP A 64 14.29 3.83 16.83
N GLY A 65 14.11 2.95 17.81
CA GLY A 65 15.11 1.98 18.26
C GLY A 65 15.97 2.46 19.44
N ALA A 66 15.91 3.74 19.82
CA ALA A 66 16.59 4.25 20.99
C ALA A 66 15.80 3.97 22.29
N THR A 67 16.52 3.82 23.39
CA THR A 67 15.97 3.62 24.73
C THR A 67 16.69 4.46 25.78
N ALA A 68 16.01 4.75 26.89
CA ALA A 68 16.57 5.44 28.05
C ALA A 68 15.90 4.96 29.34
N THR A 69 16.53 5.21 30.49
CA THR A 69 15.96 4.89 31.80
C THR A 69 15.97 6.13 32.69
N SER A 70 14.89 6.36 33.44
CA SER A 70 14.79 7.46 34.41
C SER A 70 14.24 6.98 35.77
N GLY A 71 14.52 7.74 36.84
CA GLY A 71 13.99 7.52 38.18
C GLY A 71 12.57 8.05 38.39
N ALA A 72 12.06 7.91 39.61
CA ALA A 72 10.73 8.40 39.99
C ALA A 72 10.65 9.94 39.90
N GLY A 73 9.69 10.46 39.13
CA GLY A 73 9.53 11.91 38.91
C GLY A 73 10.59 12.56 38.02
N GLU A 74 11.52 11.78 37.47
CA GLU A 74 12.55 12.27 36.55
C GLU A 74 12.07 12.21 35.09
N SER A 75 12.70 13.02 34.24
CA SER A 75 12.47 13.04 32.79
C SER A 75 13.58 12.32 32.03
N ALA A 76 13.30 11.96 30.77
CA ALA A 76 14.27 11.44 29.83
C ALA A 76 14.34 12.34 28.60
N GLU A 77 15.54 12.71 28.18
CA GLU A 77 15.75 13.46 26.93
C GLU A 77 16.01 12.52 25.76
N HIS A 78 15.42 12.82 24.61
CA HIS A 78 15.68 12.14 23.34
C HIS A 78 15.70 13.12 22.17
N THR A 79 16.49 12.83 21.14
CA THR A 79 16.56 13.63 19.92
C THR A 79 16.31 12.74 18.72
N TYR A 80 15.20 13.00 18.00
CA TYR A 80 14.86 12.31 16.77
C TYR A 80 15.63 12.90 15.59
N ARG A 81 16.35 12.07 14.84
CA ARG A 81 17.15 12.52 13.67
C ARG A 81 16.32 12.67 12.40
N THR A 82 15.16 12.02 12.35
CA THR A 82 14.24 12.07 11.22
C THR A 82 12.92 12.65 11.69
N ALA A 83 12.27 13.44 10.83
CA ALA A 83 10.88 13.82 11.05
C ALA A 83 9.97 12.61 10.83
N GLY A 84 8.86 12.54 11.56
CA GLY A 84 7.97 11.40 11.50
C GLY A 84 7.11 11.25 12.73
N THR A 85 6.28 10.22 12.72
CA THR A 85 5.41 9.87 13.84
C THR A 85 5.97 8.65 14.55
N TYR A 86 6.21 8.75 15.85
CA TYR A 86 6.82 7.71 16.66
C TYR A 86 5.90 7.24 17.76
N THR A 87 5.82 5.93 17.98
CA THR A 87 5.12 5.33 19.12
C THR A 87 6.10 5.20 20.27
N VAL A 88 5.98 6.11 21.25
CA VAL A 88 6.76 6.09 22.48
C VAL A 88 6.09 5.16 23.46
N ARG A 89 6.87 4.22 24.03
CA ARG A 89 6.42 3.31 25.09
C ARG A 89 7.21 3.57 26.36
N ALA A 90 6.54 3.46 27.50
CA ALA A 90 7.16 3.54 28.81
C ALA A 90 6.77 2.31 29.63
N THR A 91 7.76 1.53 30.08
CA THR A 91 7.56 0.44 31.03
C THR A 91 7.88 0.95 32.43
N VAL A 92 6.84 1.12 33.24
CA VAL A 92 6.91 1.65 34.60
C VAL A 92 7.11 0.50 35.58
N THR A 93 8.27 0.47 36.23
CA THR A 93 8.53 -0.43 37.37
C THR A 93 8.03 0.23 38.63
N ARG A 94 7.14 -0.44 39.37
CA ARG A 94 6.54 0.09 40.59
C ARG A 94 7.33 -0.29 41.85
N LEU A 95 7.15 0.47 42.93
CA LEU A 95 7.65 0.09 44.25
C LEU A 95 6.85 -1.11 44.80
N HIS A 96 5.55 -1.12 44.53
CA HIS A 96 4.63 -2.21 44.89
C HIS A 96 3.67 -2.51 43.74
N GLY A 97 3.39 -3.79 43.50
CA GLY A 97 2.47 -4.26 42.46
C GLY A 97 3.14 -4.56 41.10
N PRO A 98 2.34 -4.95 40.08
CA PRO A 98 2.86 -5.32 38.76
C PRO A 98 3.39 -4.10 38.00
N MET A 99 4.30 -4.36 37.05
CA MET A 99 4.73 -3.35 36.08
C MET A 99 3.56 -2.88 35.21
N THR A 100 3.64 -1.66 34.71
CA THR A 100 2.64 -1.07 33.80
C THR A 100 3.31 -0.63 32.51
N GLU A 101 2.66 -0.82 31.37
CA GLU A 101 3.10 -0.28 30.09
C GLU A 101 2.17 0.85 29.65
N LEU A 102 2.78 1.96 29.23
CA LEU A 102 2.12 3.11 28.64
C LEU A 102 2.57 3.26 27.19
N SER A 103 1.71 3.83 26.35
CA SER A 103 2.03 4.13 24.95
C SER A 103 1.42 5.47 24.56
N ALA A 104 2.18 6.30 23.84
CA ALA A 104 1.73 7.54 23.26
C ALA A 104 2.39 7.76 21.89
N THR A 105 1.76 8.57 21.04
CA THR A 105 2.27 8.89 19.71
C THR A 105 2.76 10.32 19.67
N VAL A 106 4.03 10.53 19.30
CA VAL A 106 4.63 11.85 19.13
C VAL A 106 4.88 12.13 17.65
N ALA A 107 4.45 13.30 17.16
CA ALA A 107 4.74 13.77 15.81
C ALA A 107 5.93 14.73 15.86
N VAL A 108 7.05 14.33 15.28
CA VAL A 108 8.28 15.12 15.16
C VAL A 108 8.27 15.81 13.80
N ALA A 109 8.22 17.12 13.80
CA ALA A 109 8.23 17.92 12.59
C ALA A 109 9.66 18.09 12.02
N ASP A 110 9.75 18.37 10.72
CA ASP A 110 11.01 18.78 10.10
C ASP A 110 11.38 20.23 10.46
N THR A 111 12.65 20.60 10.35
CA THR A 111 13.15 21.96 10.67
C THR A 111 13.02 22.91 9.48
N GLU A 112 13.07 22.39 8.25
CA GLU A 112 13.00 23.18 7.02
C GLU A 112 11.65 23.02 6.30
N ALA A 113 11.14 24.11 5.71
CA ALA A 113 9.98 24.02 4.83
C ALA A 113 10.40 23.32 3.52
N ALA A 114 9.59 22.36 3.08
CA ALA A 114 9.76 21.65 1.82
C ALA A 114 8.46 21.68 1.02
N ILE A 115 8.59 21.61 -0.31
CA ILE A 115 7.43 21.32 -1.17
C ILE A 115 7.16 19.82 -1.05
N VAL A 116 5.92 19.48 -0.69
CA VAL A 116 5.42 18.12 -0.71
C VAL A 116 4.54 17.96 -1.94
N VAL A 117 4.85 16.97 -2.76
CA VAL A 117 4.04 16.60 -3.93
C VAL A 117 3.33 15.28 -3.69
N SER A 118 2.12 15.12 -4.21
CA SER A 118 1.42 13.84 -4.18
C SER A 118 2.11 12.76 -5.01
N ASN A 119 2.84 13.19 -6.06
CA ASN A 119 3.61 12.34 -6.94
C ASN A 119 4.69 13.17 -7.63
N ASP A 120 5.97 12.83 -7.42
CA ASP A 120 7.10 13.47 -8.10
C ASP A 120 7.42 12.80 -9.46
N HIS A 121 6.71 11.72 -9.82
CA HIS A 121 6.81 11.05 -11.12
C HIS A 121 5.42 10.74 -11.73
N PRO A 122 4.60 11.78 -11.98
CA PRO A 122 3.29 11.63 -12.62
C PRO A 122 3.42 11.20 -14.08
N ALA A 123 2.39 10.54 -14.61
CA ALA A 123 2.23 10.48 -16.06
C ALA A 123 1.76 11.83 -16.62
N ARG A 124 1.85 12.04 -17.94
CA ARG A 124 1.22 13.21 -18.60
C ARG A 124 -0.22 13.34 -18.15
N MET A 125 -0.71 14.55 -17.98
CA MET A 125 -2.07 14.88 -17.56
C MET A 125 -2.52 14.27 -16.23
N GLU A 126 -1.67 13.60 -15.46
CA GLU A 126 -2.00 13.15 -14.11
C GLU A 126 -1.99 14.35 -13.14
N GLN A 127 -2.92 14.33 -12.18
CA GLN A 127 -3.04 15.40 -11.20
C GLN A 127 -1.93 15.27 -10.16
N VAL A 128 -1.15 16.32 -10.01
CA VAL A 128 -0.18 16.45 -8.92
C VAL A 128 -0.69 17.52 -7.97
N ALA A 129 -0.87 17.16 -6.71
CA ALA A 129 -1.15 18.10 -5.64
C ALA A 129 0.16 18.57 -5.00
N PHE A 130 0.29 19.87 -4.80
CA PHE A 130 1.43 20.52 -4.15
C PHE A 130 0.99 21.16 -2.84
N ALA A 131 1.83 21.02 -1.82
CA ALA A 131 1.64 21.60 -0.49
C ALA A 131 3.01 21.95 0.13
N LEU A 132 2.99 22.67 1.25
CA LEU A 132 4.18 22.87 2.07
C LEU A 132 4.16 21.90 3.27
N SER A 133 5.31 21.32 3.60
CA SER A 133 5.47 20.49 4.81
C SER A 133 5.36 21.29 6.11
N ARG A 134 5.65 22.60 6.04
CA ARG A 134 5.68 23.52 7.18
C ARG A 134 5.08 24.87 6.78
N ILE A 135 4.10 25.32 7.58
CA ILE A 135 3.28 26.51 7.32
C ILE A 135 3.27 27.62 8.41
N PRO A 136 3.87 27.48 9.62
CA PRO A 136 3.88 28.57 10.59
C PRO A 136 4.48 29.86 10.03
N GLY A 137 3.76 30.97 10.25
CA GLY A 137 4.17 32.30 9.81
C GLY A 137 4.06 32.53 8.31
N VAL A 138 3.56 31.58 7.50
CA VAL A 138 3.35 31.81 6.06
C VAL A 138 2.13 32.71 5.85
N SER A 139 2.30 33.81 5.11
CA SER A 139 1.26 34.77 4.75
C SER A 139 0.79 34.63 3.29
N GLY A 140 1.54 33.90 2.47
CA GLY A 140 1.12 33.56 1.11
C GLY A 140 2.16 32.73 0.35
N VAL A 141 1.70 32.04 -0.69
CA VAL A 141 2.55 31.22 -1.57
C VAL A 141 2.19 31.46 -3.03
N VAL A 142 3.21 31.65 -3.86
CA VAL A 142 3.08 31.65 -5.32
C VAL A 142 3.75 30.40 -5.88
N TRP A 143 2.94 29.54 -6.51
CA TRP A 143 3.34 28.30 -7.14
C TRP A 143 3.65 28.50 -8.62
N ASN A 144 4.81 28.05 -9.06
CA ASN A 144 5.18 27.95 -10.47
C ASN A 144 5.55 26.49 -10.75
N PHE A 145 4.91 25.85 -11.73
CA PHE A 145 5.12 24.42 -11.98
C PHE A 145 6.31 24.12 -12.90
N GLY A 146 6.93 25.15 -13.50
CA GLY A 146 8.15 25.00 -14.29
C GLY A 146 7.94 24.56 -15.74
N ASP A 147 6.69 24.45 -16.20
CA ASP A 147 6.31 24.08 -17.57
C ASP A 147 5.82 25.27 -18.42
N GLY A 148 5.88 26.48 -17.87
CA GLY A 148 5.40 27.70 -18.51
C GLY A 148 3.91 27.99 -18.31
N SER A 149 3.18 27.17 -17.56
CA SER A 149 1.80 27.46 -17.18
C SER A 149 1.71 28.71 -16.30
N ALA A 150 0.50 29.28 -16.19
CA ALA A 150 0.27 30.41 -15.30
C ALA A 150 0.53 30.01 -13.83
N ALA A 151 1.21 30.91 -13.09
CA ALA A 151 1.47 30.71 -11.67
C ALA A 151 0.16 30.79 -10.86
N GLN A 152 0.03 29.93 -9.84
CA GLN A 152 -1.10 29.94 -8.92
C GLN A 152 -0.72 30.63 -7.61
N ARG A 153 -1.64 31.41 -7.03
CA ARG A 153 -1.40 32.14 -5.77
C ARG A 153 -2.40 31.68 -4.71
N VAL A 154 -1.91 31.38 -3.52
CA VAL A 154 -2.73 31.04 -2.35
C VAL A 154 -2.33 31.92 -1.17
N THR A 155 -3.32 32.43 -0.45
CA THR A 155 -3.12 33.19 0.80
C THR A 155 -3.31 32.31 2.03
N ASP A 156 -4.02 31.18 1.89
CA ASP A 156 -4.10 30.14 2.91
C ASP A 156 -2.98 29.12 2.66
N PRO A 157 -1.97 29.03 3.55
CA PRO A 157 -0.85 28.10 3.37
C PRO A 157 -1.24 26.63 3.56
N THR A 158 -2.42 26.33 4.10
CA THR A 158 -2.95 24.96 4.20
C THR A 158 -3.57 24.48 2.89
N GLN A 159 -3.90 25.42 1.98
CA GLN A 159 -4.53 25.11 0.71
C GLN A 159 -3.55 24.36 -0.20
N ARG A 160 -3.94 23.15 -0.60
CA ARG A 160 -3.26 22.40 -1.66
C ARG A 160 -3.60 23.01 -3.02
N VAL A 161 -2.61 23.07 -3.90
CA VAL A 161 -2.83 23.42 -5.31
C VAL A 161 -2.64 22.21 -6.20
N GLU A 162 -3.36 22.15 -7.31
CA GLU A 162 -3.34 21.02 -8.23
C GLU A 162 -2.86 21.46 -9.61
N HIS A 163 -2.05 20.63 -10.25
CA HIS A 163 -1.53 20.86 -11.61
C HIS A 163 -1.46 19.57 -12.42
N ARG A 164 -1.47 19.70 -13.75
CA ARG A 164 -1.34 18.60 -14.72
C ARG A 164 -0.37 19.02 -15.81
N TYR A 165 0.70 18.25 -15.98
CA TYR A 165 1.71 18.50 -17.01
C TYR A 165 1.32 17.84 -18.34
N GLU A 166 1.31 18.59 -19.43
CA GLU A 166 0.83 18.08 -20.73
C GLU A 166 1.86 17.22 -21.47
N ALA A 167 3.16 17.46 -21.24
CA ALA A 167 4.26 16.82 -21.94
C ALA A 167 5.20 16.07 -20.98
N ASP A 168 5.95 15.11 -21.53
CA ASP A 168 7.03 14.47 -20.80
C ASP A 168 8.16 15.50 -20.55
N GLY A 169 8.82 15.39 -19.40
CA GLY A 169 9.91 16.28 -19.05
C GLY A 169 10.23 16.31 -17.56
N GLN A 170 11.37 16.88 -17.22
CA GLN A 170 11.71 17.23 -15.84
C GLN A 170 11.35 18.68 -15.59
N TYR A 171 10.42 18.91 -14.68
CA TYR A 171 9.92 20.23 -14.33
C TYR A 171 10.37 20.60 -12.93
N ARG A 172 10.96 21.80 -12.79
CA ARG A 172 11.37 22.33 -11.49
C ARG A 172 10.24 23.20 -10.94
N ALA A 173 9.30 22.56 -10.24
CA ALA A 173 8.23 23.25 -9.54
C ALA A 173 8.84 24.10 -8.41
N GLY A 174 8.32 25.31 -8.23
CA GLY A 174 8.80 26.29 -7.26
C GLY A 174 7.66 26.86 -6.42
N ALA A 175 7.96 27.13 -5.16
CA ALA A 175 7.09 27.82 -4.22
C ALA A 175 7.81 29.07 -3.72
N ALA A 176 7.34 30.24 -4.12
CA ALA A 176 7.78 31.51 -3.54
C ALA A 176 6.89 31.84 -2.34
N ILE A 177 7.44 31.71 -1.14
CA ILE A 177 6.76 31.81 0.15
C ILE A 177 7.00 33.20 0.71
N SER A 178 5.92 33.84 1.15
CA SER A 178 5.96 35.08 1.95
C SER A 178 5.61 34.76 3.39
N TYR A 179 6.34 35.34 4.33
CA TYR A 179 6.10 35.18 5.76
C TYR A 179 5.47 36.44 6.37
N THR A 180 4.82 36.30 7.52
CA THR A 180 4.19 37.39 8.28
C THR A 180 5.21 38.37 8.85
N ASP A 181 6.46 37.96 9.02
CA ASP A 181 7.58 38.81 9.44
C ASP A 181 8.21 39.62 8.29
N GLY A 182 7.67 39.48 7.08
CA GLY A 182 8.14 40.17 5.87
C GLY A 182 9.29 39.46 5.14
N THR A 183 9.81 38.34 5.68
CA THR A 183 10.80 37.53 4.98
C THR A 183 10.18 36.72 3.84
N THR A 184 11.03 36.24 2.93
CA THR A 184 10.61 35.38 1.83
C THR A 184 11.57 34.19 1.68
N GLN A 185 11.04 33.07 1.19
CA GLN A 185 11.81 31.88 0.86
C GLN A 185 11.36 31.36 -0.50
N THR A 186 12.29 30.80 -1.28
CA THR A 186 11.94 30.05 -2.47
C THR A 186 12.37 28.61 -2.31
N LEU A 187 11.42 27.69 -2.43
CA LEU A 187 11.65 26.25 -2.46
C LEU A 187 11.50 25.73 -3.87
N THR A 188 12.13 24.59 -4.17
CA THR A 188 11.91 23.88 -5.42
C THR A 188 11.84 22.38 -5.24
N GLN A 189 11.00 21.74 -6.04
CA GLN A 189 10.86 20.29 -6.14
C GLN A 189 10.89 19.89 -7.62
N THR A 190 11.69 18.87 -7.95
CA THR A 190 11.68 18.29 -9.29
C THR A 190 10.50 17.33 -9.42
N VAL A 191 9.76 17.47 -10.51
CA VAL A 191 8.71 16.54 -10.95
C VAL A 191 9.10 16.00 -12.31
N THR A 192 9.28 14.69 -12.42
CA THR A 192 9.64 14.00 -13.67
C THR A 192 8.40 13.40 -14.29
N VAL A 193 7.86 14.05 -15.32
CA VAL A 193 6.67 13.60 -16.02
C VAL A 193 7.08 12.65 -17.14
N GLU A 194 6.54 11.44 -17.14
CA GLU A 194 6.82 10.45 -18.18
C GLU A 194 5.60 9.57 -18.44
N GLY A 195 5.31 9.33 -19.72
CA GLY A 195 4.31 8.36 -20.16
C GLY A 195 2.90 8.93 -20.29
N ALA A 196 2.04 8.20 -21.00
CA ALA A 196 0.65 8.61 -21.18
C ALA A 196 -0.12 8.53 -19.86
N SER A 197 -1.09 9.44 -19.67
CA SER A 197 -2.00 9.40 -18.54
C SER A 197 -2.80 8.10 -18.54
N LEU A 198 -2.28 7.10 -17.85
CA LEU A 198 -3.00 5.87 -17.62
C LEU A 198 -4.31 6.22 -16.91
N SER A 199 -4.27 7.01 -15.83
CA SER A 199 -5.44 7.47 -15.08
C SER A 199 -6.54 8.14 -15.93
N ARG A 200 -6.18 9.01 -16.90
CA ARG A 200 -7.16 9.55 -17.86
C ARG A 200 -7.71 8.50 -18.82
N SER A 201 -6.87 7.54 -19.23
CA SER A 201 -7.27 6.41 -20.08
C SER A 201 -8.25 5.48 -19.36
N CYS A 202 -8.17 5.33 -18.03
CA CYS A 202 -9.17 4.59 -17.24
C CYS A 202 -10.52 5.31 -17.14
N LEU A 203 -10.51 6.63 -16.98
CA LEU A 203 -11.75 7.43 -17.00
C LEU A 203 -12.40 7.46 -18.39
N ASN A 204 -11.64 7.15 -19.45
CA ASN A 204 -12.08 7.23 -20.83
C ASN A 204 -11.59 5.99 -21.61
N PHE A 205 -11.81 4.79 -21.08
CA PHE A 205 -11.37 3.59 -21.77
C PHE A 205 -11.97 3.53 -23.17
N ASP A 206 -11.13 3.24 -24.15
CA ASP A 206 -11.60 2.83 -25.46
C ASP A 206 -12.38 1.51 -25.33
N THR A 207 -13.71 1.62 -25.36
CA THR A 207 -14.63 0.48 -25.27
C THR A 207 -14.84 -0.21 -26.62
N GLY A 208 -14.22 0.30 -27.70
CA GLY A 208 -14.23 -0.30 -29.03
C GLY A 208 -13.17 -1.39 -29.24
N LYS A 209 -12.17 -1.45 -28.35
CA LYS A 209 -11.08 -2.44 -28.40
C LYS A 209 -11.11 -3.45 -27.23
N MET A 210 -10.45 -4.59 -27.41
CA MET A 210 -10.24 -5.62 -26.39
C MET A 210 -8.88 -5.44 -25.72
N TRP A 211 -8.85 -4.96 -24.48
CA TRP A 211 -7.64 -4.71 -23.71
C TRP A 211 -6.91 -6.00 -23.34
N ILE A 212 -5.58 -5.98 -23.25
CA ILE A 212 -4.76 -7.16 -22.95
C ILE A 212 -4.06 -6.98 -21.61
N MET A 213 -4.22 -7.97 -20.74
CA MET A 213 -3.53 -8.10 -19.47
C MET A 213 -2.57 -9.31 -19.49
N ALA A 214 -1.28 -9.07 -19.27
CA ALA A 214 -0.28 -10.13 -19.16
C ALA A 214 -0.31 -10.75 -17.76
N HIS A 215 -0.75 -12.01 -17.65
CA HIS A 215 -0.82 -12.76 -16.39
C HIS A 215 0.59 -12.99 -15.83
N ARG A 216 0.85 -12.58 -14.58
CA ARG A 216 2.15 -12.65 -13.90
C ARG A 216 3.29 -11.99 -14.66
N GLY A 217 2.98 -11.06 -15.56
CA GLY A 217 3.95 -10.48 -16.51
C GLY A 217 4.46 -11.47 -17.56
N ASN A 218 3.74 -12.55 -17.85
CA ASN A 218 4.11 -13.52 -18.86
C ASN A 218 3.87 -12.97 -20.26
N PHE A 219 4.87 -13.13 -21.13
CA PHE A 219 4.72 -12.88 -22.57
C PHE A 219 4.70 -14.17 -23.42
N ASN A 220 5.16 -15.29 -22.85
CA ASN A 220 5.16 -16.62 -23.46
C ASN A 220 5.03 -17.72 -22.37
N ASN A 221 4.00 -17.60 -21.53
CA ASN A 221 3.69 -18.53 -20.43
C ASN A 221 4.86 -18.85 -19.49
N GLY A 222 5.76 -17.89 -19.30
CA GLY A 222 6.90 -18.01 -18.41
C GLY A 222 7.99 -18.99 -18.87
N TYR A 223 7.99 -19.48 -20.11
CA TYR A 223 9.02 -20.40 -20.63
C TYR A 223 10.35 -19.71 -20.92
N ASP A 224 10.30 -18.45 -21.38
CA ASP A 224 11.51 -17.71 -21.77
C ASP A 224 12.07 -16.86 -20.62
N LEU A 225 11.19 -16.19 -19.86
CA LEU A 225 11.53 -15.41 -18.67
C LEU A 225 10.62 -15.85 -17.53
N ALA A 226 11.16 -15.88 -16.31
CA ALA A 226 10.42 -16.33 -15.15
C ALA A 226 9.20 -15.42 -14.87
N PRO A 227 8.03 -15.98 -14.53
CA PRO A 227 6.88 -15.20 -14.09
C PRO A 227 7.23 -14.30 -12.90
N ASN A 228 6.56 -13.16 -12.77
CA ASN A 228 6.80 -12.17 -11.71
C ASN A 228 8.25 -11.65 -11.61
N SER A 229 9.04 -11.71 -12.68
CA SER A 229 10.40 -11.15 -12.74
C SER A 229 10.46 -9.77 -13.38
N MET A 230 11.46 -8.96 -13.02
CA MET A 230 11.68 -7.67 -13.68
C MET A 230 11.95 -7.82 -15.18
N ALA A 231 12.68 -8.86 -15.59
CA ALA A 231 12.89 -9.13 -17.00
C ALA A 231 11.58 -9.39 -17.76
N ALA A 232 10.67 -10.19 -17.19
CA ALA A 232 9.38 -10.50 -17.82
C ALA A 232 8.48 -9.24 -17.91
N PHE A 233 8.44 -8.42 -16.86
CA PHE A 233 7.69 -7.16 -16.88
C PHE A 233 8.22 -6.17 -17.91
N ARG A 234 9.54 -5.98 -17.97
CA ARG A 234 10.20 -5.15 -19.01
C ARG A 234 9.85 -5.64 -20.40
N LYS A 235 9.85 -6.97 -20.62
CA LYS A 235 9.54 -7.54 -21.93
C LYS A 235 8.10 -7.28 -22.34
N CYS A 236 7.14 -7.39 -21.42
CA CYS A 236 5.75 -7.05 -21.71
C CYS A 236 5.58 -5.59 -22.16
N VAL A 237 6.28 -4.65 -21.50
CA VAL A 237 6.29 -3.23 -21.89
C VAL A 237 6.96 -3.03 -23.26
N GLU A 238 8.10 -3.68 -23.49
CA GLU A 238 8.86 -3.58 -24.75
C GLU A 238 8.03 -4.08 -25.96
N LEU A 239 7.22 -5.12 -25.78
CA LEU A 239 6.36 -5.65 -26.85
C LEU A 239 5.29 -4.63 -27.31
N GLY A 240 4.90 -3.68 -26.45
CA GLY A 240 3.95 -2.62 -26.78
C GLY A 240 2.51 -3.10 -27.04
N CYS A 241 2.21 -4.38 -26.83
CA CYS A 241 0.88 -4.97 -27.04
C CYS A 241 0.06 -5.15 -25.76
N VAL A 242 0.67 -4.94 -24.59
CA VAL A 242 0.04 -5.13 -23.28
C VAL A 242 -0.44 -3.79 -22.72
N ASP A 243 -1.68 -3.74 -22.27
CA ASP A 243 -2.22 -2.56 -21.57
C ASP A 243 -2.05 -2.67 -20.03
N PHE A 244 -2.12 -3.91 -19.51
CA PHE A 244 -2.04 -4.24 -18.08
C PHE A 244 -1.04 -5.37 -17.82
N ILE A 245 -0.29 -5.30 -16.73
CA ILE A 245 0.43 -6.44 -16.17
C ILE A 245 -0.30 -6.85 -14.89
N GLU A 246 -0.64 -8.11 -14.77
CA GLU A 246 -1.01 -8.69 -13.49
C GLU A 246 0.24 -9.23 -12.78
N THR A 247 0.32 -9.04 -11.47
CA THR A 247 1.38 -9.58 -10.62
C THR A 247 0.83 -9.96 -9.25
N ASP A 248 1.44 -10.97 -8.65
CA ASP A 248 1.03 -11.51 -7.36
C ASP A 248 1.83 -10.92 -6.21
N VAL A 249 1.18 -10.33 -5.20
CA VAL A 249 1.90 -9.79 -4.05
C VAL A 249 2.02 -10.80 -2.90
N GLN A 250 3.16 -10.77 -2.21
CA GLN A 250 3.44 -11.50 -0.97
C GLN A 250 4.17 -10.60 0.04
N ILE A 251 4.18 -11.00 1.31
CA ILE A 251 4.81 -10.22 2.40
C ILE A 251 5.88 -11.05 3.08
N THR A 252 7.09 -10.49 3.13
CA THR A 252 8.25 -11.09 3.79
C THR A 252 8.16 -10.96 5.32
N LYS A 253 9.03 -11.68 6.04
CA LYS A 253 9.18 -11.61 7.50
C LYS A 253 9.42 -10.19 8.02
N ASP A 254 10.20 -9.41 7.30
CA ASP A 254 10.54 -8.00 7.58
C ASP A 254 9.53 -7.00 6.98
N GLY A 255 8.39 -7.49 6.48
CA GLY A 255 7.26 -6.66 6.06
C GLY A 255 7.41 -6.01 4.68
N GLN A 256 8.37 -6.44 3.87
CA GLN A 256 8.51 -5.99 2.48
C GLN A 256 7.46 -6.65 1.60
N VAL A 257 6.92 -5.90 0.63
CA VAL A 257 5.99 -6.42 -0.37
C VAL A 257 6.78 -6.85 -1.60
N ILE A 258 6.65 -8.11 -2.00
CA ILE A 258 7.37 -8.71 -3.12
C ILE A 258 6.40 -9.27 -4.17
N CYS A 259 6.91 -9.49 -5.38
CA CYS A 259 6.16 -10.12 -6.47
C CYS A 259 6.49 -11.62 -6.56
N LEU A 260 5.55 -12.48 -6.16
CA LEU A 260 5.68 -13.93 -6.24
C LEU A 260 4.30 -14.59 -6.13
N HIS A 261 3.98 -15.53 -7.03
CA HIS A 261 2.66 -16.17 -7.00
C HIS A 261 2.42 -17.00 -5.75
N ASP A 262 3.37 -17.81 -5.29
CA ASP A 262 3.12 -18.66 -4.13
C ASP A 262 3.49 -17.94 -2.84
N ASN A 263 2.80 -18.26 -1.74
CA ASN A 263 3.24 -17.86 -0.41
C ASN A 263 4.41 -18.73 0.11
N TYR A 264 5.01 -19.53 -0.76
CA TYR A 264 6.17 -20.37 -0.53
C TYR A 264 7.13 -20.37 -1.73
N LEU A 265 8.38 -20.76 -1.53
CA LEU A 265 9.47 -20.54 -2.49
C LEU A 265 9.69 -21.71 -3.45
N LYS A 266 9.37 -22.93 -3.05
CA LYS A 266 9.76 -24.17 -3.74
C LYS A 266 9.36 -24.24 -5.22
N ARG A 267 8.16 -23.78 -5.60
CA ARG A 267 7.68 -23.91 -6.98
C ARG A 267 8.38 -22.94 -7.94
N PHE A 268 8.50 -21.67 -7.59
CA PHE A 268 8.99 -20.62 -8.49
C PHE A 268 10.45 -20.23 -8.27
N THR A 269 11.16 -20.84 -7.32
CA THR A 269 12.58 -20.55 -7.09
C THR A 269 13.42 -21.81 -7.00
N ASP A 270 14.74 -21.65 -7.03
CA ASP A 270 15.72 -22.71 -6.75
C ASP A 270 15.80 -23.11 -5.26
N TYR A 271 14.91 -22.62 -4.37
CA TYR A 271 14.83 -23.00 -2.95
C TYR A 271 14.86 -24.52 -2.73
N SER A 272 14.17 -25.26 -3.60
CA SER A 272 14.13 -26.74 -3.58
C SER A 272 15.50 -27.42 -3.67
N SER A 273 16.52 -26.72 -4.16
CA SER A 273 17.89 -27.21 -4.22
C SER A 273 18.64 -27.08 -2.90
N TYR A 274 18.12 -26.29 -1.95
CA TYR A 274 18.72 -26.05 -0.64
C TYR A 274 17.95 -26.76 0.49
N ALA A 275 16.63 -26.92 0.35
CA ALA A 275 15.77 -27.54 1.36
C ALA A 275 14.63 -28.36 0.72
N GLY A 276 14.15 -29.37 1.46
CA GLY A 276 13.08 -30.27 1.01
C GLY A 276 11.65 -29.80 1.31
N ASP A 277 11.49 -28.79 2.18
CA ASP A 277 10.19 -28.21 2.51
C ASP A 277 9.73 -27.16 1.48
N GLU A 278 8.60 -26.50 1.75
CA GLU A 278 8.02 -25.49 0.85
C GLU A 278 8.73 -24.12 0.91
N GLY A 279 9.33 -23.78 2.06
CA GLY A 279 9.93 -22.47 2.31
C GLY A 279 8.92 -21.32 2.27
N TYR A 280 8.07 -21.18 3.28
CA TYR A 280 7.06 -20.11 3.33
C TYR A 280 7.68 -18.71 3.37
N VAL A 281 7.22 -17.81 2.50
CA VAL A 281 7.75 -16.44 2.30
C VAL A 281 7.77 -15.64 3.60
N ILE A 282 6.73 -15.78 4.43
CA ILE A 282 6.60 -15.07 5.72
C ILE A 282 7.73 -15.39 6.72
N ASN A 283 8.50 -16.46 6.49
CA ASN A 283 9.62 -16.85 7.34
C ASN A 283 10.97 -16.26 6.90
N PHE A 284 11.03 -15.58 5.75
CA PHE A 284 12.26 -15.03 5.18
C PHE A 284 12.20 -13.51 5.10
N THR A 285 13.32 -12.86 5.42
CA THR A 285 13.54 -11.44 5.16
C THR A 285 13.83 -11.19 3.67
N ARG A 286 13.69 -9.95 3.21
CA ARG A 286 14.06 -9.57 1.83
C ARG A 286 15.51 -9.94 1.51
N GLU A 287 16.43 -9.74 2.44
CA GLU A 287 17.86 -10.03 2.24
C GLU A 287 18.12 -11.54 2.12
N GLU A 288 17.41 -12.38 2.88
CA GLU A 288 17.51 -13.83 2.72
C GLU A 288 16.95 -14.30 1.37
N LEU A 289 15.85 -13.71 0.91
CA LEU A 289 15.25 -14.03 -0.38
C LEU A 289 16.14 -13.69 -1.58
N ARG A 290 17.09 -12.75 -1.46
CA ARG A 290 18.06 -12.43 -2.53
C ARG A 290 18.97 -13.61 -2.91
N LYS A 291 19.06 -14.62 -2.04
CA LYS A 291 19.88 -15.82 -2.27
C LYS A 291 19.27 -16.74 -3.31
N PHE A 292 17.94 -16.74 -3.43
CA PHE A 292 17.23 -17.61 -4.36
C PHE A 292 17.10 -16.97 -5.75
N ARG A 293 16.92 -17.81 -6.75
CA ARG A 293 16.73 -17.43 -8.15
C ARG A 293 15.40 -17.95 -8.67
N LEU A 294 14.69 -17.10 -9.41
CA LEU A 294 13.42 -17.46 -10.02
C LEU A 294 13.61 -18.53 -11.10
N LYS A 295 12.58 -19.37 -11.28
CA LYS A 295 12.51 -20.40 -12.30
C LYS A 295 11.51 -20.02 -13.38
N THR A 296 11.81 -20.38 -14.63
CA THR A 296 10.83 -20.44 -15.71
C THR A 296 9.81 -21.55 -15.45
N THR A 297 8.71 -21.54 -16.20
CA THR A 297 7.58 -22.49 -16.04
C THR A 297 7.99 -23.96 -16.21
N ASP A 298 9.02 -24.24 -17.01
CA ASP A 298 9.62 -25.57 -17.18
C ASP A 298 10.64 -25.94 -16.10
N GLY A 299 10.82 -25.10 -15.08
CA GLY A 299 11.68 -25.35 -13.93
C GLY A 299 13.15 -24.95 -14.12
N LYS A 300 13.53 -24.33 -15.24
CA LYS A 300 14.90 -23.86 -15.44
C LYS A 300 15.19 -22.66 -14.54
N VAL A 301 16.28 -22.77 -13.75
CA VAL A 301 16.76 -21.69 -12.88
C VAL A 301 17.34 -20.54 -13.71
N THR A 302 16.95 -19.32 -13.40
CA THR A 302 17.37 -18.10 -14.10
C THR A 302 18.37 -17.28 -13.30
N GLY A 303 18.82 -16.15 -13.85
CA GLY A 303 19.59 -15.14 -13.12
C GLY A 303 18.74 -14.16 -12.30
N GLU A 304 17.41 -14.19 -12.44
CA GLU A 304 16.50 -13.21 -11.84
C GLU A 304 16.31 -13.46 -10.35
N GLN A 305 16.26 -12.38 -9.57
CA GLN A 305 15.84 -12.39 -8.18
C GLN A 305 14.35 -12.11 -8.08
N ILE A 306 13.74 -12.47 -6.94
CA ILE A 306 12.38 -12.03 -6.60
C ILE A 306 12.42 -10.50 -6.41
N PRO A 307 11.68 -9.71 -7.20
CA PRO A 307 11.67 -8.26 -7.06
C PRO A 307 10.71 -7.81 -5.96
N THR A 308 10.97 -6.64 -5.39
CA THR A 308 9.98 -5.96 -4.56
C THR A 308 8.94 -5.27 -5.44
N LEU A 309 7.72 -5.10 -4.92
CA LEU A 309 6.70 -4.32 -5.62
C LEU A 309 7.16 -2.86 -5.84
N GLU A 310 7.94 -2.31 -4.91
CA GLU A 310 8.51 -0.96 -5.04
C GLU A 310 9.52 -0.86 -6.18
N GLU A 311 10.39 -1.86 -6.37
CA GLU A 311 11.30 -1.95 -7.52
C GLU A 311 10.51 -1.98 -8.84
N VAL A 312 9.46 -2.81 -8.91
CA VAL A 312 8.60 -2.97 -10.10
C VAL A 312 7.88 -1.66 -10.44
N LEU A 313 7.16 -1.08 -9.47
CA LEU A 313 6.36 0.11 -9.70
C LEU A 313 7.23 1.34 -9.97
N THR A 314 8.36 1.49 -9.28
CA THR A 314 9.26 2.63 -9.52
C THR A 314 9.80 2.64 -10.95
N GLU A 315 10.11 1.47 -11.51
CA GLU A 315 10.68 1.37 -12.85
C GLU A 315 9.62 1.45 -13.96
N LEU A 316 8.45 0.87 -13.73
CA LEU A 316 7.43 0.67 -14.77
C LEU A 316 6.22 1.59 -14.65
N ARG A 317 6.17 2.44 -13.61
CA ARG A 317 5.14 3.49 -13.48
C ARG A 317 5.04 4.31 -14.77
N GLY A 318 3.80 4.54 -15.20
CA GLY A 318 3.49 5.34 -16.39
C GLY A 318 3.70 4.62 -17.73
N LYS A 319 4.25 3.40 -17.73
CA LYS A 319 4.46 2.60 -18.95
C LYS A 319 3.36 1.57 -19.17
N VAL A 320 2.79 1.03 -18.09
CA VAL A 320 1.74 0.01 -18.12
C VAL A 320 0.90 0.10 -16.85
N TRP A 321 -0.34 -0.36 -16.91
CA TRP A 321 -1.16 -0.53 -15.71
C TRP A 321 -0.76 -1.79 -14.94
N PHE A 322 -0.97 -1.79 -13.63
CA PHE A 322 -0.85 -3.02 -12.84
C PHE A 322 -2.18 -3.44 -12.22
N ASN A 323 -2.41 -4.75 -12.20
CA ASN A 323 -3.41 -5.41 -11.36
C ASN A 323 -2.68 -6.29 -10.35
N LEU A 324 -2.84 -6.00 -9.06
CA LEU A 324 -2.19 -6.73 -7.97
C LEU A 324 -3.14 -7.83 -7.47
N ASP A 325 -2.82 -9.08 -7.78
CA ASP A 325 -3.57 -10.23 -7.26
C ASP A 325 -3.30 -10.43 -5.75
N LYS A 326 -4.15 -11.19 -5.08
CA LYS A 326 -4.11 -11.57 -3.66
C LYS A 326 -4.40 -10.46 -2.66
N CYS A 327 -4.81 -9.28 -3.11
CA CYS A 327 -5.23 -8.18 -2.22
C CYS A 327 -6.49 -8.51 -1.40
N GLY A 328 -7.25 -9.54 -1.80
CA GLY A 328 -8.38 -10.09 -1.05
C GLY A 328 -8.04 -11.19 -0.05
N SER A 329 -6.81 -11.70 -0.06
CA SER A 329 -6.40 -12.88 0.72
C SER A 329 -6.06 -12.54 2.17
N ASP A 330 -6.17 -13.54 3.06
CA ASP A 330 -5.87 -13.36 4.49
C ASP A 330 -4.37 -13.35 4.80
N ASP A 331 -3.56 -13.97 3.95
CA ASP A 331 -2.09 -14.02 4.06
C ASP A 331 -1.40 -12.75 3.54
N VAL A 332 -2.16 -11.79 3.01
CA VAL A 332 -1.66 -10.50 2.52
C VAL A 332 -2.27 -9.35 3.33
N ASP A 333 -1.42 -8.59 3.99
CA ASP A 333 -1.77 -7.31 4.62
C ASP A 333 -1.94 -6.22 3.55
N ILE A 334 -3.19 -5.96 3.16
CA ILE A 334 -3.57 -4.96 2.17
C ILE A 334 -3.05 -3.56 2.51
N ALA A 335 -2.89 -3.22 3.79
CA ALA A 335 -2.43 -1.90 4.19
C ALA A 335 -0.97 -1.68 3.77
N LYS A 336 -0.12 -2.71 3.90
CA LYS A 336 1.27 -2.64 3.44
C LYS A 336 1.36 -2.53 1.92
N VAL A 337 0.52 -3.27 1.19
CA VAL A 337 0.47 -3.19 -0.28
C VAL A 337 0.05 -1.77 -0.72
N TYR A 338 -1.02 -1.25 -0.13
CA TYR A 338 -1.50 0.11 -0.39
C TYR A 338 -0.43 1.17 -0.12
N GLU A 339 0.29 1.08 1.01
CA GLU A 339 1.35 2.04 1.34
C GLU A 339 2.53 2.00 0.36
N VAL A 340 2.89 0.82 -0.17
CA VAL A 340 3.90 0.72 -1.25
C VAL A 340 3.40 1.42 -2.51
N VAL A 341 2.17 1.13 -2.95
CA VAL A 341 1.58 1.74 -4.15
C VAL A 341 1.47 3.25 -4.00
N LYS A 342 1.05 3.73 -2.82
CA LYS A 342 0.96 5.16 -2.47
C LYS A 342 2.33 5.83 -2.51
N ARG A 343 3.33 5.25 -1.85
CA ARG A 343 4.70 5.78 -1.82
C ARG A 343 5.33 5.82 -3.22
N CYS A 344 5.00 4.87 -4.09
CA CYS A 344 5.43 4.87 -5.49
C CYS A 344 4.67 5.87 -6.37
N GLY A 345 3.70 6.63 -5.83
CA GLY A 345 2.87 7.55 -6.61
C GLY A 345 1.94 6.84 -7.61
N CYS A 346 1.51 5.61 -7.31
CA CYS A 346 0.89 4.71 -8.28
C CYS A 346 -0.60 4.42 -8.02
N LEU A 347 -1.24 5.03 -7.02
CA LEU A 347 -2.65 4.75 -6.67
C LEU A 347 -3.64 5.02 -7.81
N ALA A 348 -3.31 5.96 -8.72
CA ALA A 348 -4.16 6.27 -9.87
C ALA A 348 -3.95 5.32 -11.06
N ARG A 349 -3.05 4.33 -10.97
CA ARG A 349 -2.63 3.45 -12.07
C ARG A 349 -2.39 1.98 -11.68
N VAL A 350 -2.77 1.60 -10.46
CA VAL A 350 -2.62 0.25 -9.91
C VAL A 350 -3.94 -0.18 -9.30
N GLN A 351 -4.37 -1.39 -9.64
CA GLN A 351 -5.63 -1.97 -9.17
C GLN A 351 -5.34 -3.06 -8.15
N PHE A 352 -6.19 -3.15 -7.13
CA PHE A 352 -6.10 -4.11 -6.05
C PHE A 352 -7.18 -5.17 -6.27
N TYR A 353 -6.77 -6.37 -6.69
CA TYR A 353 -7.72 -7.45 -6.91
C TYR A 353 -8.15 -8.05 -5.58
N VAL A 354 -9.39 -7.76 -5.19
CA VAL A 354 -9.96 -8.15 -3.88
C VAL A 354 -10.94 -9.31 -4.00
N GLY A 355 -11.16 -9.85 -5.20
CA GLY A 355 -12.19 -10.85 -5.44
C GLY A 355 -13.57 -10.34 -4.99
N THR A 356 -14.21 -11.06 -4.09
CA THR A 356 -15.49 -10.69 -3.47
C THR A 356 -15.33 -10.17 -2.04
N ASN A 357 -14.12 -9.86 -1.60
CA ASN A 357 -13.85 -9.43 -0.23
C ASN A 357 -14.28 -7.96 -0.01
N SER A 358 -15.51 -7.78 0.49
CA SER A 358 -16.10 -6.46 0.73
C SER A 358 -15.38 -5.67 1.82
N ASP A 359 -14.76 -6.32 2.79
CA ASP A 359 -14.06 -5.63 3.87
C ASP A 359 -12.78 -4.96 3.35
N ARG A 360 -12.04 -5.66 2.48
CA ARG A 360 -10.86 -5.11 1.78
C ARG A 360 -11.27 -3.99 0.82
N ALA A 361 -12.34 -4.18 0.06
CA ALA A 361 -12.88 -3.13 -0.82
C ALA A 361 -13.30 -1.88 -0.04
N ALA A 362 -14.02 -2.05 1.07
CA ALA A 362 -14.45 -0.96 1.93
C ALA A 362 -13.28 -0.24 2.60
N TRP A 363 -12.22 -0.98 2.99
CA TRP A 363 -11.00 -0.39 3.52
C TRP A 363 -10.29 0.48 2.47
N LEU A 364 -10.10 -0.01 1.24
CA LEU A 364 -9.48 0.75 0.14
C LEU A 364 -10.28 2.00 -0.21
N ALA A 365 -11.62 1.92 -0.24
CA ALA A 365 -12.50 3.03 -0.59
C ALA A 365 -12.49 4.18 0.43
N ARG A 366 -12.15 3.90 1.70
CA ARG A 366 -12.16 4.89 2.80
C ARG A 366 -10.83 5.59 3.03
N GLN A 367 -9.79 5.25 2.27
CA GLN A 367 -8.51 5.94 2.37
C GLN A 367 -8.63 7.39 1.88
N GLU A 368 -7.77 8.29 2.37
CA GLU A 368 -7.71 9.69 1.91
C GLU A 368 -7.54 9.77 0.38
N GLN A 369 -6.72 8.87 -0.18
CA GLN A 369 -6.64 8.60 -1.61
C GLN A 369 -7.14 7.16 -1.86
N PRO A 370 -8.38 6.97 -2.34
CA PRO A 370 -8.92 5.63 -2.56
C PRO A 370 -8.06 4.80 -3.51
N GLY A 371 -7.84 3.52 -3.17
CA GLY A 371 -7.22 2.55 -4.08
C GLY A 371 -8.22 2.07 -5.14
N ILE A 372 -7.75 1.76 -6.35
CA ILE A 372 -8.62 1.24 -7.42
C ILE A 372 -8.98 -0.21 -7.13
N ILE A 373 -10.26 -0.49 -6.94
CA ILE A 373 -10.76 -1.81 -6.55
C ILE A 373 -11.01 -2.63 -7.82
N ALA A 374 -10.39 -3.81 -7.90
CA ALA A 374 -10.64 -4.82 -8.92
C ALA A 374 -11.41 -6.00 -8.31
N PRO A 375 -12.75 -6.03 -8.43
CA PRO A 375 -13.56 -7.12 -7.91
C PRO A 375 -13.69 -8.30 -8.86
N HIS A 376 -14.16 -9.42 -8.30
CA HIS A 376 -14.62 -10.58 -9.03
C HIS A 376 -16.14 -10.75 -8.89
N ALA A 377 -16.83 -11.07 -9.98
CA ALA A 377 -18.25 -11.36 -9.96
C ALA A 377 -18.64 -12.46 -10.95
N ASN A 378 -19.32 -13.48 -10.45
CA ASN A 378 -19.91 -14.57 -11.24
C ASN A 378 -21.45 -14.65 -11.08
N ASN A 379 -22.06 -13.67 -10.41
CA ASN A 379 -23.50 -13.56 -10.25
C ASN A 379 -23.91 -12.10 -9.94
N ALA A 380 -25.20 -11.80 -10.12
CA ALA A 380 -25.74 -10.44 -9.95
C ALA A 380 -25.57 -9.88 -8.53
N SER A 381 -25.64 -10.72 -7.49
CA SER A 381 -25.49 -10.28 -6.10
C SER A 381 -24.07 -9.81 -5.82
N ALA A 382 -23.06 -10.57 -6.25
CA ALA A 382 -21.65 -10.19 -6.13
C ALA A 382 -21.35 -8.92 -6.94
N LEU A 383 -21.86 -8.83 -8.16
CA LEU A 383 -21.73 -7.63 -9.00
C LEU A 383 -22.32 -6.39 -8.29
N ALA A 384 -23.54 -6.50 -7.77
CA ALA A 384 -24.20 -5.40 -7.08
C ALA A 384 -23.44 -4.98 -5.81
N ALA A 385 -22.99 -5.94 -5.00
CA ALA A 385 -22.26 -5.67 -3.77
C ALA A 385 -20.91 -4.99 -4.05
N MET A 386 -20.12 -5.52 -4.99
CA MET A 386 -18.77 -5.03 -5.23
C MET A 386 -18.74 -3.73 -6.05
N SER A 387 -19.68 -3.53 -6.98
CA SER A 387 -19.79 -2.28 -7.75
C SER A 387 -20.40 -1.11 -6.96
N ALA A 388 -20.79 -1.33 -5.71
CA ALA A 388 -21.18 -0.24 -4.79
C ALA A 388 -19.99 0.52 -4.21
N PHE A 389 -18.78 -0.07 -4.24
CA PHE A 389 -17.55 0.61 -3.86
C PHE A 389 -16.98 1.44 -5.01
N ALA A 390 -16.15 2.43 -4.68
CA ALA A 390 -15.49 3.28 -5.67
C ALA A 390 -14.05 3.61 -5.23
N PRO A 391 -13.11 3.78 -6.19
CA PRO A 391 -13.29 3.61 -7.63
C PRO A 391 -13.20 2.14 -8.08
N VAL A 392 -14.11 1.72 -8.97
CA VAL A 392 -14.09 0.43 -9.67
C VAL A 392 -14.10 0.70 -11.16
N TYR A 393 -13.13 0.14 -11.89
CA TYR A 393 -12.95 0.38 -13.33
C TYR A 393 -13.07 -0.88 -14.18
N MET A 394 -12.75 -2.04 -13.60
CA MET A 394 -12.87 -3.34 -14.24
C MET A 394 -13.59 -4.29 -13.30
N ILE A 395 -14.18 -5.36 -13.84
CA ILE A 395 -14.78 -6.44 -13.05
C ILE A 395 -14.40 -7.76 -13.70
N GLN A 396 -13.74 -8.62 -12.95
CA GLN A 396 -13.31 -9.93 -13.40
C GLN A 396 -14.43 -10.96 -13.25
N THR A 397 -14.51 -11.88 -14.20
CA THR A 397 -15.43 -13.03 -14.16
C THR A 397 -14.72 -14.27 -14.66
N SER A 398 -15.04 -15.43 -14.07
CA SER A 398 -14.44 -16.70 -14.47
C SER A 398 -14.87 -17.08 -15.89
N THR A 399 -13.97 -17.70 -16.64
CA THR A 399 -14.13 -18.15 -18.04
C THR A 399 -15.48 -18.84 -18.30
N GLY A 400 -15.90 -19.74 -17.41
CA GLY A 400 -17.16 -20.49 -17.55
C GLY A 400 -18.45 -19.66 -17.40
N TYR A 401 -18.38 -18.40 -16.97
CA TYR A 401 -19.54 -17.51 -16.83
C TYR A 401 -19.71 -16.56 -18.02
N VAL A 402 -18.76 -16.55 -18.95
CA VAL A 402 -18.76 -15.60 -20.07
C VAL A 402 -19.88 -15.96 -21.08
N ASN A 403 -20.87 -15.08 -21.17
CA ASN A 403 -21.90 -15.05 -22.20
C ASN A 403 -22.35 -13.60 -22.43
N SER A 404 -22.99 -13.30 -23.57
CA SER A 404 -23.34 -11.92 -23.95
C SER A 404 -24.20 -11.20 -22.91
N ALA A 405 -25.15 -11.88 -22.27
CA ALA A 405 -26.02 -11.26 -21.27
C ALA A 405 -25.24 -10.89 -19.99
N TRP A 406 -24.39 -11.81 -19.51
CA TRP A 406 -23.56 -11.57 -18.33
C TRP A 406 -22.52 -10.49 -18.58
N ILE A 407 -21.80 -10.57 -19.71
CA ILE A 407 -20.80 -9.56 -20.08
C ILE A 407 -21.43 -8.18 -20.28
N SER A 408 -22.63 -8.09 -20.85
CA SER A 408 -23.37 -6.82 -20.92
C SER A 408 -23.66 -6.24 -19.53
N SER A 409 -23.93 -7.08 -18.53
CA SER A 409 -24.17 -6.63 -17.15
C SER A 409 -22.90 -6.08 -16.50
N LEU A 410 -21.76 -6.73 -16.73
CA LEU A 410 -20.45 -6.24 -16.27
C LEU A 410 -20.06 -4.93 -16.98
N ASN A 411 -20.25 -4.87 -18.30
CA ASN A 411 -19.93 -3.72 -19.14
C ASN A 411 -20.74 -2.45 -18.82
N ALA A 412 -21.88 -2.60 -18.14
CA ALA A 412 -22.68 -1.49 -17.61
C ALA A 412 -22.09 -0.89 -16.32
N LYS A 413 -21.09 -1.54 -15.71
CA LYS A 413 -20.46 -1.13 -14.45
C LYS A 413 -18.95 -0.87 -14.57
N GLY A 414 -18.28 -1.43 -15.58
CA GLY A 414 -16.86 -1.24 -15.83
C GLY A 414 -16.38 -2.04 -17.05
N LEU A 415 -15.07 -2.21 -17.22
CA LEU A 415 -14.55 -3.17 -18.20
C LEU A 415 -14.75 -4.60 -17.71
N SER A 416 -15.37 -5.45 -18.52
CA SER A 416 -15.41 -6.89 -18.26
C SER A 416 -14.04 -7.52 -18.51
N VAL A 417 -13.56 -8.30 -17.56
CA VAL A 417 -12.29 -9.05 -17.63
C VAL A 417 -12.57 -10.53 -17.49
N SER A 418 -11.95 -11.35 -18.33
CA SER A 418 -11.90 -12.79 -18.11
C SER A 418 -10.52 -13.33 -18.47
N ASN A 419 -10.31 -14.61 -18.18
CA ASN A 419 -9.02 -15.27 -18.20
C ASN A 419 -8.97 -16.29 -19.34
N LEU A 420 -7.84 -16.33 -20.04
CA LEU A 420 -7.48 -17.36 -21.00
C LEU A 420 -6.10 -17.92 -20.62
N LEU A 421 -6.10 -18.72 -19.57
CA LEU A 421 -4.92 -19.24 -18.87
C LEU A 421 -4.91 -20.77 -18.96
N ASP A 422 -3.85 -21.39 -18.45
CA ASP A 422 -3.75 -22.85 -18.30
C ASP A 422 -4.12 -23.61 -19.58
N ASP A 423 -5.07 -24.55 -19.50
CA ASP A 423 -5.50 -25.40 -20.62
C ASP A 423 -6.14 -24.58 -21.75
N GLU A 424 -6.97 -23.57 -21.44
CA GLU A 424 -7.55 -22.69 -22.46
C GLU A 424 -6.49 -21.83 -23.14
N GLY A 425 -5.49 -21.34 -22.41
CA GLY A 425 -4.36 -20.61 -22.94
C GLY A 425 -3.48 -21.48 -23.85
N ALA A 426 -3.22 -22.71 -23.44
CA ALA A 426 -2.49 -23.70 -24.25
C ALA A 426 -3.27 -24.07 -25.52
N ALA A 427 -4.58 -24.27 -25.43
CA ALA A 427 -5.43 -24.52 -26.58
C ALA A 427 -5.39 -23.35 -27.58
N PHE A 428 -5.49 -22.12 -27.09
CA PHE A 428 -5.38 -20.92 -27.92
C PHE A 428 -4.03 -20.82 -28.62
N ARG A 429 -2.92 -21.02 -27.88
CA ARG A 429 -1.57 -21.08 -28.47
C ARG A 429 -1.46 -22.11 -29.59
N ASN A 430 -2.14 -23.24 -29.44
CA ASN A 430 -2.16 -24.34 -30.42
C ASN A 430 -3.17 -24.12 -31.56
N GLY A 431 -3.72 -22.91 -31.70
CA GLY A 431 -4.62 -22.52 -32.80
C GLY A 431 -6.10 -22.79 -32.55
N ASN A 432 -6.49 -23.29 -31.38
CA ASN A 432 -7.90 -23.44 -31.02
C ASN A 432 -8.45 -22.13 -30.44
N THR A 433 -9.10 -21.33 -31.29
CA THR A 433 -9.63 -20.01 -30.91
C THR A 433 -11.05 -20.02 -30.36
N VAL A 434 -11.69 -21.19 -30.21
CA VAL A 434 -13.14 -21.30 -29.90
C VAL A 434 -13.54 -20.49 -28.67
N THR A 435 -12.80 -20.62 -27.56
CA THR A 435 -13.07 -19.86 -26.33
C THR A 435 -12.94 -18.36 -26.56
N MET A 436 -11.88 -17.92 -27.25
CA MET A 436 -11.63 -16.51 -27.51
C MET A 436 -12.63 -15.91 -28.50
N ASP A 437 -13.03 -16.65 -29.54
CA ASP A 437 -14.10 -16.25 -30.46
C ASP A 437 -15.42 -16.05 -29.69
N GLY A 438 -15.71 -16.95 -28.74
CA GLY A 438 -16.84 -16.82 -27.82
C GLY A 438 -16.76 -15.56 -26.95
N PHE A 439 -15.59 -15.23 -26.43
CA PHE A 439 -15.37 -14.01 -25.64
C PHE A 439 -15.56 -12.74 -26.46
N VAL A 440 -15.03 -12.69 -27.69
CA VAL A 440 -15.24 -11.58 -28.63
C VAL A 440 -16.72 -11.42 -28.96
N ALA A 441 -17.42 -12.53 -29.24
CA ALA A 441 -18.86 -12.51 -29.52
C ALA A 441 -19.71 -12.09 -28.31
N ALA A 442 -19.27 -12.42 -27.09
CA ALA A 442 -19.91 -11.98 -25.85
C ALA A 442 -19.71 -10.48 -25.57
N GLY A 443 -18.78 -9.82 -26.27
CA GLY A 443 -18.46 -8.41 -26.06
C GLY A 443 -17.55 -8.17 -24.85
N LEU A 444 -16.71 -9.16 -24.50
CA LEU A 444 -15.69 -9.00 -23.46
C LEU A 444 -14.79 -7.80 -23.83
N ARG A 445 -14.35 -7.03 -22.83
CA ARG A 445 -13.55 -5.82 -23.08
C ARG A 445 -12.08 -5.92 -22.65
N MET A 446 -11.72 -6.92 -21.86
CA MET A 446 -10.35 -7.19 -21.48
C MET A 446 -10.10 -8.69 -21.30
N ILE A 447 -8.94 -9.14 -21.76
CA ILE A 447 -8.51 -10.53 -21.62
C ILE A 447 -7.18 -10.59 -20.86
N GLN A 448 -7.16 -11.39 -19.79
CA GLN A 448 -5.93 -11.77 -19.11
C GLN A 448 -5.41 -13.07 -19.71
N CYS A 449 -4.15 -13.09 -20.16
CA CYS A 449 -3.56 -14.24 -20.83
C CYS A 449 -2.04 -14.36 -20.61
N ASP A 450 -1.51 -15.55 -20.90
CA ASP A 450 -0.07 -15.85 -20.80
C ASP A 450 0.71 -15.63 -22.13
N TYR A 451 -0.02 -15.34 -23.23
CA TYR A 451 0.53 -15.17 -24.58
C TYR A 451 0.07 -13.85 -25.24
N PRO A 452 0.38 -12.68 -24.64
CA PRO A 452 -0.13 -11.39 -25.06
C PRO A 452 0.22 -10.99 -26.50
N ALA A 453 1.40 -11.36 -27.03
CA ALA A 453 1.76 -11.05 -28.41
C ALA A 453 0.87 -11.80 -29.42
N LEU A 454 0.62 -13.09 -29.19
CA LEU A 454 -0.27 -13.90 -30.01
C LEU A 454 -1.72 -13.40 -29.90
N MET A 455 -2.13 -13.01 -28.69
CA MET A 455 -3.45 -12.42 -28.45
C MET A 455 -3.64 -11.10 -29.22
N ASP A 456 -2.63 -10.23 -29.23
CA ASP A 456 -2.66 -8.95 -29.97
C ASP A 456 -2.79 -9.17 -31.48
N GLU A 457 -2.02 -10.10 -32.06
CA GLU A 457 -2.13 -10.49 -33.47
C GLU A 457 -3.54 -10.98 -33.80
N TYR A 458 -4.05 -11.95 -33.02
CA TYR A 458 -5.41 -12.48 -33.19
C TYR A 458 -6.48 -11.37 -33.11
N LEU A 459 -6.36 -10.43 -32.16
CA LEU A 459 -7.33 -9.35 -32.00
C LEU A 459 -7.26 -8.31 -33.13
N ARG A 460 -6.06 -8.03 -33.66
CA ARG A 460 -5.89 -7.15 -34.84
C ARG A 460 -6.55 -7.73 -36.07
N ASP A 461 -6.39 -9.03 -36.33
CA ASP A 461 -7.04 -9.72 -37.44
C ASP A 461 -8.57 -9.66 -37.37
N LYS A 462 -9.13 -9.54 -36.17
CA LYS A 462 -10.57 -9.36 -35.92
C LYS A 462 -11.02 -7.89 -35.89
N GLY A 463 -10.11 -6.92 -36.06
CA GLY A 463 -10.40 -5.49 -35.93
C GLY A 463 -10.80 -5.08 -34.51
N LYS A 464 -10.22 -5.71 -33.49
CA LYS A 464 -10.55 -5.52 -32.06
C LYS A 464 -9.42 -4.91 -31.24
N ARG A 465 -8.45 -4.26 -31.87
CA ARG A 465 -7.22 -3.80 -31.20
C ARG A 465 -6.78 -2.41 -31.61
#